data_AF-A0A225ULJ4-F1
#
_entry.id   AF-A0A225ULJ4-F1
#
_cell.length_a   1.000
_cell.length_b   1.000
_cell.length_c   1.000
_cell.angle_alpha   90.00
_cell.angle_beta   90.00
_cell.angle_gamma   90.00
#
_symmetry.space_group_name_H-M   'P 1'
#
loop_
_entity.id
_entity.type
_entity.pdbx_description
1 polymer ?
#
loop_
_entity_poly.entity_id
_entity_poly.type
_entity_poly.pdbx_seq_one_letter_code
_entity_poly.pdbx_strand_id
1 'polypeptide(L)'
;MLSKHMLHSGAAFAVLYAGEFHVDNYLFDEPKLIINNDSGTYAPPKEDLPQLKALMENNFPGIAVEALDREDEGMQRARKEILDSWA
;
A
#
# COMPACT_ATOMS: atom_id res chain seq x y z
N MET A 1 4.61 4.22 -24.71
CA MET A 1 5.55 3.65 -23.72
C MET A 1 4.71 2.91 -22.69
N LEU A 2 4.97 1.63 -22.42
CA LEU A 2 4.27 0.89 -21.36
C LEU A 2 4.74 1.42 -20.00
N SER A 3 3.85 1.59 -19.02
CA SER A 3 4.26 2.02 -17.68
C SER A 3 5.15 0.95 -17.03
N LYS A 4 6.08 1.36 -16.15
CA LYS A 4 6.95 0.45 -15.36
C LYS A 4 6.16 -0.71 -14.75
N HIS A 5 4.99 -0.41 -14.20
CA HIS A 5 4.11 -1.39 -13.56
C HIS A 5 3.50 -2.37 -14.55
N MET A 6 3.12 -1.91 -15.76
CA MET A 6 2.63 -2.83 -16.80
C MET A 6 3.74 -3.82 -17.22
N LEU A 7 4.98 -3.36 -17.30
CA LEU A 7 6.13 -4.24 -17.57
C LEU A 7 6.35 -5.24 -16.42
N HIS A 8 6.35 -4.78 -15.17
CA HIS A 8 6.53 -5.63 -13.99
C HIS A 8 5.40 -6.64 -13.79
N SER A 9 4.19 -6.34 -14.26
CA SER A 9 3.06 -7.27 -14.24
C SER A 9 3.06 -8.30 -15.36
N GLY A 10 4.14 -8.39 -16.16
CA GLY A 10 4.20 -9.27 -17.33
C GLY A 10 3.20 -8.91 -18.43
N ALA A 11 2.82 -7.63 -18.53
CA ALA A 11 1.74 -7.15 -19.39
C ALA A 11 0.38 -7.86 -19.17
N ALA A 12 0.10 -8.30 -17.94
CA ALA A 12 -1.19 -8.83 -17.58
C ALA A 12 -2.28 -7.78 -17.87
N PHE A 13 -3.30 -8.15 -18.64
CA PHE A 13 -4.41 -7.27 -19.02
C PHE A 13 -5.29 -6.84 -17.83
N ALA A 14 -5.04 -7.37 -16.62
CA ALA A 14 -5.92 -7.25 -15.46
C ALA A 14 -5.21 -6.73 -14.20
N VAL A 15 -4.22 -5.84 -14.34
CA VAL A 15 -3.75 -5.05 -13.18
C VAL A 15 -4.73 -3.91 -12.96
N LEU A 16 -5.53 -4.00 -11.90
CA LEU A 16 -6.42 -2.92 -11.50
C LEU A 16 -5.65 -1.86 -10.71
N TYR A 17 -4.95 -2.28 -9.64
CA TYR A 17 -4.22 -1.40 -8.74
C TYR A 17 -2.81 -1.90 -8.41
N ALA A 18 -1.93 -0.96 -8.07
CA ALA A 18 -0.61 -1.19 -7.49
C ALA A 18 -0.38 -0.19 -6.33
N GLY A 19 0.48 -0.56 -5.39
CA GLY A 19 0.78 0.23 -4.20
C GLY A 19 2.08 -0.23 -3.55
N GLU A 20 2.48 0.42 -2.47
CA GLU A 20 3.51 -0.09 -1.58
C GLU A 20 2.87 -0.89 -0.43
N PHE A 21 3.58 -1.91 0.04
CA PHE A 21 3.14 -2.82 1.10
C PHE A 21 4.28 -3.01 2.09
N HIS A 22 3.98 -2.90 3.39
CA HIS A 22 4.92 -3.28 4.44
C HIS A 22 4.18 -3.80 5.67
N VAL A 23 4.88 -4.57 6.50
CA VAL A 23 4.34 -5.00 7.80
C VAL A 23 4.82 -4.01 8.85
N ASP A 24 3.87 -3.43 9.56
CA ASP A 24 4.11 -2.57 10.69
C ASP A 24 3.92 -3.35 11.98
N ASN A 25 4.99 -3.47 12.76
CA ASN A 25 5.00 -4.15 14.06
C ASN A 25 5.02 -3.18 15.25
N TYR A 26 5.01 -1.87 15.02
CA TYR A 26 5.36 -0.86 16.02
C TYR A 26 4.25 0.16 16.28
N LEU A 27 3.47 0.54 15.27
CA LEU A 27 2.46 1.61 15.41
C LEU A 27 1.11 1.15 15.99
N PHE A 28 0.83 -0.15 16.07
CA PHE A 28 -0.53 -0.64 16.30
C PHE A 28 -0.71 -1.74 17.35
N ASP A 29 0.26 -1.95 18.25
CA ASP A 29 0.30 -3.01 19.29
C ASP A 29 0.29 -4.46 18.76
N GLU A 30 -0.32 -4.70 17.59
CA GLU A 30 -0.35 -5.94 16.84
C GLU A 30 0.18 -5.73 15.41
N PRO A 31 0.83 -6.74 14.79
CA PRO A 31 1.32 -6.64 13.42
C PRO A 31 0.20 -6.33 12.42
N LYS A 32 0.37 -5.27 11.62
CA LYS A 32 -0.56 -4.90 10.54
C LYS A 32 0.13 -4.89 9.20
N LEU A 33 -0.58 -5.35 8.17
CA LEU A 33 -0.20 -5.11 6.79
C LEU A 33 -0.66 -3.70 6.39
N ILE A 34 0.29 -2.81 6.15
CA ILE A 34 0.03 -1.46 5.66
C ILE A 34 0.11 -1.46 4.14
N ILE A 35 -0.91 -0.89 3.51
CA ILE A 35 -1.03 -0.73 2.06
C ILE A 35 -1.26 0.74 1.76
N ASN A 36 -0.55 1.32 0.79
CA ASN A 36 -0.81 2.68 0.34
C ASN A 36 -1.04 2.76 -1.17
N ASN A 37 -1.55 3.90 -1.64
CA ASN A 37 -1.73 4.18 -3.06
C ASN A 37 -0.54 4.94 -3.70
N ASP A 38 0.68 4.78 -3.19
CA ASP A 38 1.87 5.45 -3.75
C ASP A 38 2.55 4.62 -4.87
N SER A 39 1.83 4.36 -5.97
CA SER A 39 2.38 3.62 -7.13
C SER A 39 2.39 4.39 -8.45
N GLY A 40 1.89 5.63 -8.46
CA GLY A 40 1.77 6.43 -9.67
C GLY A 40 0.68 5.92 -10.61
N THR A 41 1.02 5.16 -11.66
CA THR A 41 0.10 4.85 -12.78
C THR A 41 -1.08 3.96 -12.42
N TYR A 42 -0.94 3.08 -11.42
CA TYR A 42 -2.00 2.18 -10.96
C TYR A 42 -2.39 2.46 -9.50
N ALA A 43 -2.18 3.69 -9.03
CA ALA A 43 -2.54 4.08 -7.68
C ALA A 43 -4.06 3.92 -7.47
N PRO A 44 -4.52 3.11 -6.49
CA PRO A 44 -5.94 3.07 -6.16
C PRO A 44 -6.46 4.47 -5.79
N PRO A 45 -7.65 4.86 -6.27
CA PRO A 45 -8.34 6.04 -5.76
C PRO A 45 -8.49 5.96 -4.24
N LYS A 46 -8.43 7.11 -3.56
CA LYS A 46 -8.58 7.19 -2.10
C LYS A 46 -9.90 6.58 -1.61
N GLU A 47 -10.96 6.77 -2.39
CA GLU A 47 -12.30 6.23 -2.12
C GLU A 47 -12.36 4.69 -2.15
N ASP A 48 -11.43 4.04 -2.86
CA ASP A 48 -11.38 2.59 -3.01
C ASP A 48 -10.51 1.91 -1.95
N LEU A 49 -9.72 2.66 -1.18
CA LEU A 49 -8.86 2.13 -0.12
C LEU A 49 -9.61 1.28 0.92
N PRO A 50 -10.81 1.67 1.40
CA PRO A 50 -11.59 0.81 2.28
C PRO A 50 -11.98 -0.53 1.64
N GLN A 51 -12.27 -0.53 0.34
CA GLN A 51 -12.58 -1.76 -0.39
C GLN A 51 -11.35 -2.65 -0.54
N LEU A 52 -10.18 -2.06 -0.81
CA LEU A 52 -8.92 -2.79 -0.88
C LEU A 52 -8.56 -3.44 0.46
N LYS A 53 -8.76 -2.73 1.58
CA LYS A 53 -8.62 -3.29 2.94
C LYS A 53 -9.52 -4.50 3.12
N ALA A 54 -10.82 -4.36 2.86
CA ALA A 54 -11.79 -5.44 3.03
C ALA A 54 -11.47 -6.66 2.13
N LEU A 55 -11.02 -6.42 0.90
CA LEU A 55 -10.59 -7.48 -0.02
C LEU A 55 -9.42 -8.28 0.57
N MET A 56 -8.42 -7.61 1.12
CA MET A 56 -7.24 -8.27 1.69
C MET A 56 -7.58 -9.05 2.96
N GLU A 57 -8.37 -8.47 3.87
CA GLU A 57 -8.81 -9.15 5.10
C GLU A 57 -9.69 -10.38 4.79
N ASN A 58 -10.52 -10.31 3.74
CA ASN A 58 -11.35 -11.44 3.32
C ASN A 58 -10.54 -12.56 2.65
N ASN A 59 -9.51 -12.21 1.86
CA ASN A 59 -8.65 -13.20 1.21
C ASN A 59 -7.64 -13.84 2.17
N PHE A 60 -7.25 -13.13 3.24
CA PHE A 60 -6.28 -13.59 4.22
C PHE A 60 -6.82 -13.46 5.65
N PRO A 61 -7.73 -14.37 6.08
CA PRO A 61 -8.31 -14.33 7.41
C PRO A 61 -7.23 -14.32 8.50
N GLY A 62 -7.35 -13.40 9.46
CA GLY A 62 -6.42 -13.25 10.59
C GLY A 62 -5.28 -12.27 10.35
N ILE A 63 -5.16 -11.67 9.16
CA ILE A 63 -4.27 -10.52 8.93
C ILE A 63 -5.06 -9.24 9.17
N ALA A 64 -4.56 -8.39 10.07
CA ALA A 64 -5.05 -7.02 10.22
C ALA A 64 -4.45 -6.14 9.11
N VAL A 65 -5.30 -5.43 8.37
CA VAL A 65 -4.88 -4.60 7.24
C VAL A 65 -5.23 -3.14 7.50
N GLU A 66 -4.34 -2.23 7.11
CA GLU A 66 -4.64 -0.80 7.06
C GLU A 66 -4.33 -0.26 5.66
N ALA A 67 -5.28 0.44 5.07
CA ALA A 67 -5.13 1.04 3.74
C ALA A 67 -5.10 2.56 3.89
N LEU A 68 -3.94 3.15 3.64
CA LEU A 68 -3.66 4.56 3.86
C LEU A 68 -3.51 5.31 2.53
N ASP A 69 -3.99 6.54 2.49
CA ASP A 69 -3.72 7.40 1.35
C ASP A 69 -2.27 7.88 1.40
N ARG A 70 -1.66 8.09 0.23
CA ARG A 70 -0.29 8.61 0.12
C ARG A 70 -0.13 9.99 0.75
N GLU A 71 -1.20 10.76 0.90
CA GLU A 71 -1.17 12.06 1.58
C GLU A 71 -1.42 11.95 3.09
N ASP A 72 -1.52 10.73 3.64
CA ASP A 72 -1.63 10.53 5.09
C ASP A 72 -0.37 11.08 5.81
N GLU A 73 -0.58 12.05 6.68
CA GLU A 73 0.49 12.77 7.37
C GLU A 73 1.31 11.85 8.30
N GLY A 74 0.66 10.84 8.89
CA GLY A 74 1.31 9.86 9.75
C GLY A 74 2.25 8.98 8.95
N MET A 75 1.79 8.47 7.81
CA MET A 75 2.57 7.64 6.90
C MET A 75 3.76 8.41 6.32
N GLN A 76 3.55 9.65 5.86
CA GLN A 76 4.63 10.48 5.32
C GLN A 76 5.71 10.78 6.37
N ARG A 77 5.30 11.03 7.61
CA ARG A 77 6.23 11.23 8.73
C ARG A 77 7.05 9.98 9.02
N ALA A 78 6.40 8.82 9.15
CA ALA A 78 7.07 7.55 9.42
C ALA A 78 8.06 7.20 8.30
N ARG A 79 7.66 7.38 7.03
CA ARG A 79 8.53 7.18 5.87
C ARG A 79 9.76 8.08 5.92
N LYS A 80 9.56 9.36 6.26
CA LYS A 80 10.65 10.32 6.40
C LYS A 80 11.62 9.91 7.51
N GLU A 81 11.12 9.54 8.69
CA GLU A 81 11.94 9.09 9.81
C GLU A 81 12.79 7.85 9.46
N ILE A 82 12.22 6.89 8.71
CA ILE A 82 12.96 5.74 8.19
C ILE A 82 14.09 6.20 7.26
N LEU A 83 13.78 7.04 6.28
CA LEU A 83 14.78 7.53 5.32
C LEU A 83 15.88 8.36 5.99
N ASP A 84 15.52 9.20 6.96
CA ASP A 84 16.46 10.02 7.73
C ASP A 84 17.37 9.15 8.62
N SER A 85 16.89 8.00 9.10
CA SER A 85 17.71 7.05 9.87
C SER A 85 18.77 6.30 9.04
N TRP A 86 18.66 6.37 7.70
CA TRP A 86 19.59 5.72 6.76
C TRP A 86 20.63 6.69 6.20
N ALA A 87 20.54 7.99 6.56
CA ALA A 87 21.48 9.05 6.17
C ALA A 87 22.66 9.17 7.15
#